data_AF-A0A9D1AUW7-F1
#
_entry.id   AF-A0A9D1AUW7-F1
#
_cell.length_a   1.000
_cell.length_b   1.000
_cell.length_c   1.000
_cell.angle_alpha   90.00
_cell.angle_beta   90.00
_cell.angle_gamma   90.00
#
_symmetry.space_group_name_H-M   'P 1'
#
loop_
_entity.id
_entity.type
_entity.pdbx_description
1 polymer ?
#
loop_
_entity_poly.entity_id
_entity_poly.type
_entity_poly.pdbx_seq_one_letter_code
_entity_poly.pdbx_strand_id
1 'polypeptide(L)'
;MSTSPQPLPVRGLLWGLGYGASVSTVHLVIGMVLILAMGMPPLTWFAVKAVGAELILGALLGLIASPLLLAGDRGRLLHPAALALVWLGMERWVAVDPGKLQMWLAPPLVALVVMAIGYAIARRSPRGLIGGTVALNVVLLSMPVVRYAVMFDSSEALAERPDAAAGQPDVLFIVMDTVRAQSSSTYGYERETTPVLTQLAAEGVRFDQATAPATWSLPAHGSLFTGTFPSVHNAHAETDYLDDKLPTMAEVFQQAGYETRCFS
;
A
#
# COMPACT_ATOMS: atom_id res chain seq x y z
N MET A 1 37.96 -24.53 -20.92
CA MET A 1 38.34 -23.93 -19.63
C MET A 1 37.38 -24.41 -18.56
N SER A 2 37.81 -25.35 -17.72
CA SER A 2 37.04 -25.86 -16.58
C SER A 2 36.99 -24.78 -15.50
N THR A 3 35.84 -24.13 -15.30
CA THR A 3 35.64 -23.23 -14.16
C THR A 3 35.69 -24.06 -12.88
N SER A 4 36.59 -23.70 -11.96
CA SER A 4 36.66 -24.31 -10.63
C SER A 4 35.29 -24.23 -9.94
N PRO A 5 34.85 -25.28 -9.24
CA PRO A 5 33.58 -25.27 -8.54
C PRO A 5 33.58 -24.14 -7.50
N GLN A 6 32.57 -23.27 -7.57
CA GLN A 6 32.40 -22.15 -6.65
C GLN A 6 32.30 -22.64 -5.19
N PRO A 7 32.81 -21.87 -4.21
CA PRO A 7 32.73 -22.23 -2.79
C PRO A 7 31.29 -22.49 -2.35
N LEU A 8 31.08 -23.44 -1.43
CA LEU A 8 29.75 -23.80 -0.93
C LEU A 8 28.94 -22.59 -0.39
N PRO A 9 29.53 -21.67 0.40
CA PRO A 9 28.80 -20.49 0.88
C PRO A 9 28.37 -19.57 -0.27
N VAL A 10 29.22 -19.40 -1.28
CA VAL A 10 28.92 -18.59 -2.47
C VAL A 10 27.76 -19.21 -3.26
N ARG A 11 27.73 -20.54 -3.39
CA ARG A 11 26.60 -21.24 -4.03
C ARG A 11 25.31 -21.06 -3.22
N GLY A 12 25.36 -21.26 -1.91
CA GLY A 12 24.20 -21.06 -1.02
C GLY A 12 23.64 -19.64 -1.10
N LEU A 13 24.52 -18.64 -1.06
CA LEU A 13 24.16 -17.23 -1.19
C LEU A 13 23.50 -16.92 -2.54
N LEU A 14 24.06 -17.39 -3.65
CA LEU A 14 23.50 -17.16 -4.99
C LEU A 14 22.11 -17.78 -5.16
N TRP A 15 21.91 -19.00 -4.66
CA TRP A 15 20.60 -19.64 -4.67
C TRP A 15 19.61 -18.93 -3.74
N GLY A 16 20.06 -18.48 -2.57
CA GLY A 16 19.26 -17.69 -1.63
C GLY A 16 18.81 -16.35 -2.19
N LEU A 17 19.73 -15.60 -2.80
CA LEU A 17 19.43 -14.33 -3.47
C LEU A 17 18.48 -14.53 -4.65
N GLY A 18 18.67 -15.58 -5.45
CA GLY A 18 17.75 -15.92 -6.54
C GLY A 18 16.35 -16.26 -6.04
N TYR A 19 16.24 -16.95 -4.91
CA TYR A 19 14.97 -17.24 -4.26
C TYR A 19 14.30 -15.97 -3.72
N GLY A 20 15.02 -15.16 -2.93
CA GLY A 20 14.50 -13.90 -2.39
C GLY A 20 14.04 -12.93 -3.49
N ALA A 21 14.79 -12.83 -4.59
CA ALA A 21 14.41 -12.01 -5.74
C ALA A 21 13.17 -12.53 -6.48
N SER A 22 12.97 -13.86 -6.49
CA SER A 22 11.78 -14.47 -7.12
C SER A 22 10.53 -14.20 -6.27
N VAL A 23 10.63 -14.37 -4.96
CA VAL A 23 9.55 -14.07 -4.01
C VAL A 23 9.18 -12.59 -4.08
N SER A 24 10.17 -11.70 -4.09
CA SER A 24 9.91 -10.25 -4.16
C SER A 24 9.22 -9.82 -5.43
N THR A 25 9.57 -10.46 -6.55
CA THR A 25 8.89 -10.23 -7.83
C THR A 25 7.41 -10.58 -7.73
N VAL A 26 7.05 -11.71 -7.09
CA VAL A 26 5.64 -12.13 -6.95
C VAL A 26 4.86 -11.17 -6.06
N HIS A 27 5.41 -10.81 -4.88
CA HIS A 27 4.74 -9.87 -3.99
C HIS A 27 4.59 -8.50 -4.63
N LEU A 28 5.59 -8.04 -5.39
CA LEU A 28 5.47 -6.80 -6.15
C LEU A 28 4.38 -6.88 -7.21
N VAL A 29 4.27 -7.98 -7.97
CA VAL A 29 3.18 -8.13 -8.96
C VAL A 29 1.81 -8.09 -8.28
N ILE A 30 1.62 -8.84 -7.18
CA ILE A 30 0.35 -8.87 -6.44
C ILE A 30 0.03 -7.47 -5.88
N GLY A 31 0.98 -6.86 -5.18
CA GLY A 31 0.83 -5.51 -4.62
C GLY A 31 0.57 -4.46 -5.69
N MET A 32 1.21 -4.58 -6.85
CA MET A 32 1.03 -3.68 -7.99
C MET A 32 -0.40 -3.76 -8.54
N VAL A 33 -0.91 -4.97 -8.77
CA VAL A 33 -2.28 -5.17 -9.26
C VAL A 33 -3.29 -4.52 -8.31
N LEU A 34 -3.11 -4.69 -7.00
CA LEU A 34 -3.97 -4.07 -5.99
C LEU A 34 -3.88 -2.54 -6.00
N ILE A 35 -2.66 -1.97 -5.99
CA ILE A 35 -2.44 -0.51 -6.04
C ILE A 35 -3.08 0.09 -7.30
N LEU A 36 -2.90 -0.55 -8.45
CA LEU A 36 -3.45 -0.10 -9.72
C LEU A 36 -4.98 -0.17 -9.74
N ALA A 37 -5.55 -1.29 -9.27
CA ALA A 37 -7.00 -1.51 -9.23
C ALA A 37 -7.72 -0.60 -8.23
N MET A 38 -7.09 -0.29 -7.09
CA MET A 38 -7.67 0.53 -6.01
C MET A 38 -7.37 2.02 -6.13
N GLY A 39 -6.63 2.47 -7.16
CA GLY A 39 -6.29 3.88 -7.32
C GLY A 39 -5.39 4.44 -6.21
N MET A 40 -4.71 3.58 -5.45
CA MET A 40 -3.89 4.01 -4.31
C MET A 40 -2.63 4.74 -4.78
N PRO A 41 -2.10 5.68 -3.97
CA PRO A 41 -0.84 6.33 -4.27
C PRO A 41 0.32 5.32 -4.32
N PRO A 42 1.39 5.65 -5.07
CA PRO A 42 2.55 4.77 -5.21
C PRO A 42 3.23 4.53 -3.86
N LEU A 43 3.03 3.35 -3.25
CA LEU A 43 3.70 2.92 -2.01
C LEU A 43 5.15 2.45 -2.26
N THR A 44 5.87 3.15 -3.14
CA THR A 44 7.19 2.76 -3.65
C THR A 44 8.21 2.54 -2.53
N TRP A 45 8.19 3.38 -1.50
CA TRP A 45 9.10 3.23 -0.38
C TRP A 45 8.83 1.98 0.46
N PHE A 46 7.55 1.64 0.68
CA PHE A 46 7.17 0.40 1.34
C PHE A 46 7.59 -0.82 0.50
N ALA A 47 7.35 -0.75 -0.82
CA ALA A 47 7.74 -1.77 -1.77
C ALA A 47 9.27 -2.01 -1.79
N VAL A 48 10.08 -0.95 -1.78
CA VAL A 48 11.55 -1.04 -1.69
C VAL A 48 11.99 -1.73 -0.39
N LYS A 49 11.38 -1.37 0.75
CA LYS A 49 11.68 -2.02 2.04
C LYS A 49 11.33 -3.50 2.03
N ALA A 50 10.17 -3.86 1.47
CA ALA A 50 9.72 -5.24 1.37
C ALA A 50 10.69 -6.08 0.51
N VAL A 51 11.04 -5.60 -0.69
CA VAL A 51 12.03 -6.25 -1.57
C VAL A 51 13.38 -6.41 -0.87
N GLY A 52 13.84 -5.37 -0.17
CA GLY A 52 15.10 -5.42 0.58
C GLY A 52 15.08 -6.49 1.67
N ALA A 53 13.99 -6.57 2.44
CA ALA A 53 13.82 -7.58 3.48
C ALA A 53 13.80 -9.00 2.90
N GLU A 54 13.12 -9.21 1.78
CA GLU A 54 13.01 -10.51 1.11
C GLU A 54 14.34 -10.99 0.51
N LEU A 55 15.13 -10.07 -0.06
CA LEU A 55 16.48 -10.37 -0.54
C LEU A 55 17.42 -10.75 0.61
N ILE A 56 17.38 -10.00 1.73
CA ILE A 56 18.18 -10.30 2.93
C ILE A 56 17.79 -11.66 3.50
N LEU A 57 16.49 -11.90 3.67
CA LEU A 57 15.98 -13.15 4.21
C LEU A 57 16.31 -14.33 3.28
N GLY A 58 16.12 -14.17 1.97
CA GLY A 58 16.51 -15.16 0.97
C GLY A 58 18.00 -15.49 1.03
N ALA A 59 18.88 -14.48 1.13
CA ALA A 59 20.31 -14.66 1.28
C ALA A 59 20.69 -15.46 2.54
N LEU A 60 20.11 -15.08 3.69
CA LEU A 60 20.33 -15.76 4.97
C LEU A 60 19.86 -17.21 4.94
N LEU A 61 18.63 -17.46 4.48
CA LEU A 61 18.08 -18.80 4.37
C LEU A 61 18.89 -19.65 3.36
N GLY A 62 19.33 -19.06 2.25
CA GLY A 62 20.17 -19.73 1.27
C GLY A 62 21.53 -20.16 1.82
N LEU A 63 22.15 -19.33 2.66
CA LEU A 63 23.38 -19.65 3.38
C LEU A 63 23.15 -20.77 4.40
N ILE A 64 22.08 -20.68 5.20
CA ILE A 64 21.71 -21.70 6.19
C ILE A 64 21.44 -23.06 5.52
N ALA A 65 20.70 -23.06 4.42
CA ALA A 65 20.37 -24.25 3.66
C ALA A 65 21.54 -24.79 2.81
N SER A 66 22.65 -24.05 2.69
CA SER A 66 23.77 -24.38 1.80
C SER A 66 24.36 -25.80 1.96
N PRO A 67 24.38 -26.45 3.15
CA PRO A 67 24.81 -27.84 3.27
C PRO A 67 23.99 -28.83 2.43
N LEU A 68 22.73 -28.53 2.13
CA LEU A 68 21.90 -29.37 1.25
C LEU A 68 22.49 -29.50 -0.15
N LEU A 69 23.27 -28.51 -0.61
CA LEU A 69 23.94 -28.51 -1.91
C LEU A 69 25.11 -29.52 -1.99
N LEU A 70 25.51 -30.14 -0.86
CA LEU A 70 26.49 -31.23 -0.81
C LEU A 70 25.91 -32.55 -1.35
N ALA A 71 24.59 -32.71 -1.38
CA ALA A 71 23.91 -33.90 -1.89
C ALA A 71 23.90 -34.00 -3.44
N GLY A 72 24.88 -33.39 -4.11
CA GLY A 72 25.01 -33.41 -5.57
C GLY A 72 23.77 -32.87 -6.28
N ASP A 73 23.26 -33.63 -7.25
CA ASP A 73 22.08 -33.24 -8.03
C ASP A 73 20.79 -33.21 -7.21
N ARG A 74 20.66 -34.06 -6.18
CA ARG A 74 19.53 -34.01 -5.24
C ARG A 74 19.55 -32.71 -4.45
N GLY A 75 20.74 -32.22 -4.09
CA GLY A 75 20.93 -30.95 -3.39
C GLY A 75 20.41 -29.74 -4.16
N ARG A 76 20.46 -29.78 -5.50
CA ARG A 76 19.92 -28.71 -6.38
C ARG A 76 18.40 -28.62 -6.37
N LEU A 77 17.71 -29.66 -5.91
CA LEU A 77 16.26 -29.68 -5.70
C LEU A 77 15.90 -29.43 -4.23
N LEU A 78 16.64 -30.07 -3.31
CA LEU A 78 16.37 -29.97 -1.87
C LEU A 78 16.60 -28.56 -1.32
N HIS A 79 17.63 -27.85 -1.81
CA HIS A 79 17.93 -26.49 -1.37
C HIS A 79 16.79 -25.50 -1.66
N PRO A 80 16.32 -25.29 -2.91
CA PRO A 80 15.20 -24.40 -3.18
C PRO A 80 13.88 -24.89 -2.56
N ALA A 81 13.66 -26.20 -2.45
CA ALA A 81 12.48 -26.74 -1.77
C ALA A 81 12.46 -26.40 -0.27
N ALA A 82 13.60 -26.47 0.41
CA ALA A 82 13.71 -26.07 1.81
C ALA A 82 13.43 -24.57 2.01
N LEU A 83 13.95 -23.71 1.12
CA LEU A 83 13.65 -22.28 1.13
C LEU A 83 12.14 -22.02 0.97
N ALA A 84 11.50 -22.70 0.01
CA ALA A 84 10.06 -22.59 -0.23
C ALA A 84 9.22 -23.05 0.96
N LEU A 85 9.60 -24.14 1.63
CA LEU A 85 8.89 -24.62 2.82
C LEU A 85 9.01 -23.66 4.01
N VAL A 86 10.20 -23.10 4.25
CA VAL A 86 10.40 -22.11 5.31
C VAL A 86 9.58 -20.86 5.03
N TRP A 87 9.60 -20.39 3.78
CA TRP A 87 8.82 -19.23 3.36
C TRP A 87 7.31 -19.45 3.54
N LEU A 88 6.79 -20.59 3.07
CA LEU A 88 5.40 -20.97 3.27
C LEU A 88 5.05 -20.98 4.76
N GLY A 89 5.90 -21.53 5.63
CA GLY A 89 5.68 -21.50 7.07
C GLY A 89 5.58 -20.09 7.65
N MET A 90 6.47 -19.18 7.24
CA MET A 90 6.44 -17.77 7.67
C MET A 90 5.18 -17.05 7.19
N GLU A 91 4.82 -17.23 5.92
CA GLU A 91 3.61 -16.65 5.33
C GLU A 91 2.34 -17.11 6.07
N ARG A 92 2.27 -18.40 6.44
CA ARG A 92 1.15 -18.94 7.24
C ARG A 92 1.06 -18.33 8.62
N TRP A 93 2.21 -18.01 9.23
CA TRP A 93 2.24 -17.43 10.56
C TRP A 93 1.84 -15.95 10.59
N VAL A 94 2.20 -15.19 9.54
CA VAL A 94 2.02 -13.73 9.51
C VAL A 94 0.74 -13.29 8.79
N ALA A 95 0.35 -13.96 7.70
CA ALA A 95 -0.52 -13.35 6.69
C ALA A 95 -1.93 -13.96 6.57
N VAL A 96 -2.23 -15.06 7.25
CA VAL A 96 -3.45 -15.84 6.96
C VAL A 96 -4.51 -15.64 8.03
N ASP A 97 -5.59 -14.97 7.65
CA ASP A 97 -6.87 -15.06 8.35
C ASP A 97 -7.39 -16.51 8.24
N PRO A 98 -7.51 -17.25 9.36
CA PRO A 98 -7.90 -18.64 9.33
C PRO A 98 -9.32 -18.86 8.76
N GLY A 99 -10.17 -17.83 8.72
CA GLY A 99 -11.54 -17.93 8.22
C GLY A 99 -11.71 -17.97 6.70
N LYS A 100 -10.67 -17.67 5.91
CA LYS A 100 -10.79 -17.51 4.43
C LYS A 100 -10.06 -18.61 3.65
N LEU A 101 -10.77 -19.69 3.30
CA LEU A 101 -10.22 -20.88 2.59
C LEU A 101 -9.41 -20.52 1.32
N GLN A 102 -9.81 -19.50 0.57
CA GLN A 102 -9.07 -19.02 -0.60
C GLN A 102 -7.63 -18.56 -0.29
N MET A 103 -7.38 -17.99 0.89
CA MET A 103 -6.05 -17.60 1.35
C MET A 103 -5.18 -18.81 1.73
N TRP A 104 -5.80 -19.97 1.94
CA TRP A 104 -5.10 -21.24 2.19
C TRP A 104 -4.59 -21.90 0.92
N LEU A 105 -5.25 -21.68 -0.21
CA LEU A 105 -5.00 -22.41 -1.45
C LEU A 105 -4.29 -21.60 -2.53
N ALA A 106 -4.62 -20.31 -2.68
CA ALA A 106 -4.10 -19.51 -3.79
C ALA A 106 -2.59 -19.19 -3.66
N PRO A 107 -2.07 -18.72 -2.51
CA PRO A 107 -0.65 -18.39 -2.41
C PRO A 107 0.32 -19.56 -2.63
N PRO A 108 0.08 -20.78 -2.09
CA PRO A 108 0.96 -21.93 -2.32
C PRO A 108 1.00 -22.36 -3.79
N LEU A 109 -0.14 -22.32 -4.48
CA LEU A 109 -0.21 -22.66 -5.91
C LEU A 109 0.60 -21.68 -6.75
N VAL A 110 0.47 -20.37 -6.47
CA VAL A 110 1.28 -19.33 -7.12
C VAL A 110 2.77 -19.52 -6.82
N ALA A 111 3.11 -19.78 -5.56
CA ALA A 111 4.50 -20.01 -5.14
C ALA A 111 5.13 -21.23 -5.83
N LEU A 112 4.39 -22.33 -5.99
CA LEU A 112 4.85 -23.53 -6.69
C LEU A 112 5.10 -23.27 -8.18
N VAL A 113 4.20 -22.54 -8.85
CA VAL A 113 4.35 -22.16 -10.26
C VAL A 113 5.59 -21.27 -10.45
N VAL A 114 5.75 -20.27 -9.59
CA VAL A 114 6.91 -19.35 -9.63
C VAL A 114 8.21 -20.10 -9.37
N MET A 115 8.23 -20.99 -8.37
CA MET A 115 9.39 -21.83 -8.07
C MET A 115 9.75 -22.74 -9.25
N ALA A 116 8.76 -23.32 -9.93
CA ALA A 116 8.99 -24.16 -11.11
C ALA A 116 9.57 -23.35 -12.28
N ILE A 117 9.07 -22.15 -12.54
CA ILE A 117 9.59 -21.24 -13.57
C ILE A 117 11.01 -20.78 -13.22
N GLY A 118 11.23 -20.33 -11.98
CA GLY A 118 12.54 -19.90 -11.49
C GLY A 118 13.58 -21.02 -11.57
N TYR A 119 13.23 -22.24 -11.15
CA TYR A 119 14.08 -23.42 -11.29
C TYR A 119 14.38 -23.75 -12.77
N ALA A 120 13.38 -23.66 -13.65
CA ALA A 120 13.54 -23.94 -15.08
C ALA A 120 14.46 -22.95 -15.81
N ILE A 121 14.56 -21.70 -15.31
CA ILE A 121 15.47 -20.67 -15.81
C ILE A 121 16.85 -20.80 -15.15
N ALA A 122 16.91 -21.01 -13.82
CA ALA A 122 18.16 -21.18 -13.06
C ALA A 122 19.01 -22.34 -13.57
N ARG A 123 18.38 -23.46 -13.96
CA ARG A 123 19.10 -24.62 -14.53
C ARG A 123 19.81 -24.31 -15.86
N ARG A 124 19.39 -23.27 -16.58
CA ARG A 124 19.98 -22.86 -17.87
C ARG A 124 20.97 -21.70 -17.71
N SER A 125 20.63 -20.68 -16.92
CA SER A 125 21.49 -19.53 -16.68
C SER A 125 21.18 -18.87 -15.32
N PRO A 126 21.96 -19.19 -14.26
CA PRO A 126 21.77 -18.59 -12.93
C PRO A 126 21.94 -17.06 -12.95
N ARG A 127 22.87 -16.54 -13.75
CA ARG A 127 23.12 -15.10 -13.89
C ARG A 127 22.01 -14.40 -14.68
N GLY A 128 21.44 -15.07 -15.67
CA GLY A 128 20.31 -14.56 -16.45
C GLY A 128 19.02 -14.47 -15.63
N LEU A 129 18.79 -15.42 -14.71
CA LEU A 129 17.68 -15.34 -13.76
C LEU A 129 17.81 -14.09 -12.88
N ILE A 130 18.98 -13.89 -12.26
CA ILE A 130 19.24 -12.73 -11.40
C ILE A 130 19.04 -11.42 -12.17
N GLY A 131 19.64 -11.28 -13.35
CA GLY A 131 19.49 -10.09 -14.19
C GLY A 131 18.04 -9.81 -14.60
N GLY A 132 17.30 -10.85 -15.02
CA GLY A 132 15.88 -10.75 -15.38
C GLY A 132 15.00 -10.35 -14.21
N THR A 133 15.20 -10.94 -13.03
CA THR A 133 14.46 -10.56 -11.82
C THR A 133 14.76 -9.13 -11.40
N VAL A 134 16.02 -8.68 -11.43
CA VAL A 134 16.38 -7.31 -11.08
C VAL A 134 15.73 -6.32 -12.05
N ALA A 135 15.81 -6.56 -13.35
CA ALA A 135 15.19 -5.70 -14.37
C ALA A 135 13.66 -5.62 -14.20
N LEU A 136 12.99 -6.75 -13.97
CA LEU A 136 11.55 -6.79 -13.78
C LEU A 136 11.13 -6.04 -12.50
N ASN A 137 11.87 -6.19 -11.40
CA ASN A 137 11.60 -5.43 -10.17
C ASN A 137 11.78 -3.92 -10.38
N VAL A 138 12.79 -3.48 -11.14
CA VAL A 138 12.97 -2.07 -11.50
C VAL A 138 11.78 -1.53 -12.31
N VAL A 139 11.27 -2.31 -13.26
CA VAL A 139 10.08 -1.96 -14.06
C VAL A 139 8.82 -1.91 -13.18
N LEU A 140 8.62 -2.90 -12.32
CA LEU A 140 7.45 -2.93 -11.43
C LEU A 140 7.49 -1.77 -10.43
N LEU A 141 8.64 -1.46 -9.84
CA LEU A 141 8.79 -0.35 -8.89
C LEU A 141 8.60 1.03 -9.55
N SER A 142 8.91 1.17 -10.85
CA SER A 142 8.72 2.44 -11.57
C SER A 142 7.30 2.63 -12.08
N MET A 143 6.53 1.56 -12.30
CA MET A 143 5.19 1.61 -12.89
C MET A 143 4.17 2.50 -12.13
N PRO A 144 4.08 2.49 -10.78
CA PRO A 144 3.22 3.41 -10.03
C PRO A 144 3.62 4.87 -10.19
N VAL A 145 4.93 5.16 -10.24
CA VAL A 145 5.46 6.51 -10.40
C VAL A 145 5.15 7.02 -11.79
N VAL A 146 5.34 6.18 -12.81
CA VAL A 146 5.00 6.51 -14.20
C VAL A 146 3.50 6.71 -14.34
N ARG A 147 2.67 5.81 -13.80
CA ARG A 147 1.21 6.00 -13.81
C ARG A 147 0.79 7.25 -13.07
N TYR A 148 1.33 7.51 -11.88
CA TYR A 148 1.03 8.72 -11.13
C TYR A 148 1.46 9.97 -11.91
N ALA A 149 2.67 10.00 -12.47
CA ALA A 149 3.13 11.14 -13.27
C ALA A 149 2.30 11.37 -14.55
N VAL A 150 1.83 10.29 -15.19
CA VAL A 150 1.01 10.37 -16.42
C VAL A 150 -0.46 10.67 -16.13
N MET A 151 -1.02 10.13 -15.05
CA MET A 151 -2.44 10.27 -14.71
C MET A 151 -2.72 11.46 -13.79
N PHE A 152 -1.76 11.91 -12.97
CA PHE A 152 -1.93 13.08 -12.10
C PHE A 152 -1.66 14.40 -12.84
N ASP A 153 -1.16 14.33 -14.08
CA ASP A 153 -1.17 15.45 -15.03
C ASP A 153 -2.52 15.56 -15.77
N SER A 154 -3.55 14.83 -15.35
CA SER A 154 -4.92 15.18 -15.72
C SER A 154 -5.38 16.34 -14.86
N SER A 155 -4.88 17.54 -15.17
CA SER A 155 -5.83 18.63 -15.31
C SER A 155 -6.82 18.16 -16.38
N GLU A 156 -7.88 17.44 -15.98
CA GLU A 156 -9.08 17.47 -16.79
C GLU A 156 -9.35 18.96 -16.95
N ALA A 157 -9.17 19.45 -18.17
CA ALA A 157 -9.44 20.83 -18.53
C ALA A 157 -10.76 21.16 -17.86
N LEU A 158 -10.73 22.08 -16.89
CA LEU A 158 -11.88 22.50 -16.09
C LEU A 158 -13.07 22.51 -17.03
N ALA A 159 -13.89 21.44 -16.98
CA ALA A 159 -15.07 21.34 -17.82
C ALA A 159 -15.83 22.64 -17.62
N GLU A 160 -16.40 23.24 -18.66
CA GLU A 160 -17.10 24.54 -18.62
C GLU A 160 -17.95 24.66 -17.35
N ARG A 161 -17.35 25.18 -16.29
CA ARG A 161 -17.97 25.33 -14.99
C ARG A 161 -18.55 26.74 -15.02
N PRO A 162 -19.79 26.91 -14.56
CA PRO A 162 -20.26 28.26 -14.31
C PRO A 162 -19.31 28.92 -13.31
N ASP A 163 -18.92 30.17 -13.55
CA ASP A 163 -18.19 30.92 -12.54
C ASP A 163 -19.08 31.09 -11.31
N ALA A 164 -18.49 30.98 -10.11
CA ALA A 164 -19.18 31.38 -8.89
C ALA A 164 -19.70 32.81 -9.03
N ALA A 165 -20.93 33.06 -8.56
CA ALA A 165 -21.53 34.38 -8.65
C ALA A 165 -20.64 35.47 -8.01
N ALA A 166 -20.61 36.65 -8.61
CA ALA A 166 -19.79 37.76 -8.11
C ALA A 166 -20.13 38.08 -6.65
N GLY A 167 -19.10 38.18 -5.80
CA GLY A 167 -19.22 38.51 -4.38
C GLY A 167 -19.39 37.31 -3.44
N GLN A 168 -19.37 36.07 -3.95
CA GLN A 168 -19.31 34.88 -3.11
C GLN A 168 -17.94 34.74 -2.42
N PRO A 169 -17.87 34.35 -1.14
CA PRO A 169 -16.60 34.22 -0.42
C PRO A 169 -15.90 32.91 -0.78
N ASP A 170 -14.57 32.90 -0.70
CA ASP A 170 -13.79 31.67 -0.66
C ASP A 170 -14.11 30.88 0.62
N VAL A 171 -14.19 29.56 0.50
CA VAL A 171 -14.51 28.67 1.62
C VAL A 171 -13.32 27.78 1.91
N LEU A 172 -12.71 27.96 3.08
CA LEU A 172 -11.65 27.09 3.59
C LEU A 172 -12.23 26.14 4.66
N PHE A 173 -12.26 24.85 4.35
CA PHE A 173 -12.74 23.83 5.26
C PHE A 173 -11.58 23.04 5.86
N ILE A 174 -11.36 23.20 7.18
CA ILE A 174 -10.24 22.59 7.91
C ILE A 174 -10.75 21.46 8.79
N VAL A 175 -10.17 20.27 8.65
CA VAL A 175 -10.45 19.10 9.49
C VAL A 175 -9.19 18.71 10.25
N MET A 176 -9.30 18.51 11.56
CA MET A 176 -8.24 17.95 12.39
C MET A 176 -8.65 16.54 12.84
N ASP A 177 -7.97 15.51 12.34
CA ASP A 177 -8.30 14.14 12.69
C ASP A 177 -7.94 13.83 14.14
N THR A 178 -8.81 13.09 14.83
CA THR A 178 -8.68 12.66 16.23
C THR A 178 -8.55 13.77 17.28
N VAL A 179 -8.84 15.03 16.92
CA VAL A 179 -8.81 16.15 17.86
C VAL A 179 -9.88 15.98 18.95
N ARG A 180 -9.55 16.35 20.18
CA ARG A 180 -10.49 16.33 21.30
C ARG A 180 -10.67 17.74 21.85
N ALA A 181 -11.92 18.17 22.02
CA ALA A 181 -12.25 19.45 22.64
C ALA A 181 -11.58 19.60 24.02
N GLN A 182 -11.65 18.56 24.85
CA GLN A 182 -11.01 18.54 26.20
C GLN A 182 -9.48 18.72 26.20
N SER A 183 -8.82 18.61 25.04
CA SER A 183 -7.37 18.80 24.89
C SER A 183 -7.02 20.07 24.09
N SER A 184 -7.99 20.93 23.80
CA SER A 184 -7.85 22.19 23.06
C SER A 184 -7.98 23.38 24.00
N SER A 185 -6.98 24.29 24.00
CA SER A 185 -7.04 25.54 24.79
C SER A 185 -8.22 26.42 24.41
N THR A 186 -8.68 26.34 23.15
CA THR A 186 -9.89 27.02 22.65
C THR A 186 -11.17 26.58 23.37
N TYR A 187 -11.16 25.42 24.02
CA TYR A 187 -12.26 24.89 24.84
C TYR A 187 -11.90 24.80 26.34
N GLY A 188 -10.88 25.55 26.79
CA GLY A 188 -10.54 25.66 28.21
C GLY A 188 -9.53 24.63 28.73
N TYR A 189 -8.79 23.94 27.86
CA TYR A 189 -7.67 23.11 28.29
C TYR A 189 -6.55 23.96 28.93
N GLU A 190 -5.96 23.46 30.01
CA GLU A 190 -4.99 24.20 30.84
C GLU A 190 -3.70 24.61 30.09
N ARG A 191 -3.31 23.82 29.08
CA ARG A 191 -2.12 24.09 28.25
C ARG A 191 -2.55 24.80 26.98
N GLU A 192 -1.73 25.73 26.52
CA GLU A 192 -1.95 26.47 25.28
C GLU A 192 -1.68 25.60 24.04
N THR A 193 -2.60 24.70 23.71
CA THR A 193 -2.44 23.73 22.62
C THR A 193 -2.94 24.23 21.26
N THR A 194 -3.88 25.17 21.24
CA THR A 194 -4.52 25.66 20.01
C THR A 194 -4.65 27.19 19.96
N PRO A 195 -3.57 27.97 20.16
CA PRO A 195 -3.63 29.43 20.25
C PRO A 195 -4.22 30.11 19.00
N VAL A 196 -3.88 29.63 17.81
CA VAL A 196 -4.41 30.17 16.54
C VAL A 196 -5.92 29.93 16.42
N LEU A 197 -6.42 28.76 16.85
CA LEU A 197 -7.85 28.49 16.86
C LEU A 197 -8.59 29.34 17.90
N THR A 198 -7.93 29.68 19.01
CA THR A 198 -8.48 30.60 20.00
C THR A 198 -8.65 32.00 19.42
N GLN A 199 -7.67 32.49 18.66
CA GLN A 199 -7.80 33.76 17.94
C GLN A 199 -8.94 33.70 16.92
N LEU A 200 -8.99 32.65 16.09
CA LEU A 200 -10.05 32.46 15.11
C LEU A 200 -11.45 32.43 15.76
N ALA A 201 -11.57 31.75 16.90
CA ALA A 201 -12.82 31.69 17.66
C ALA A 201 -13.24 33.05 18.24
N ALA A 202 -12.30 33.96 18.52
CA ALA A 202 -12.59 35.31 18.99
C ALA A 202 -13.08 36.25 17.87
N GLU A 203 -12.65 35.98 16.63
CA GLU A 203 -13.06 36.72 15.43
C GLU A 203 -14.32 36.12 14.76
N GLY A 204 -14.74 34.92 15.18
CA GLY A 204 -15.82 34.16 14.57
C GLY A 204 -16.84 33.59 15.55
N VAL A 205 -17.38 32.42 15.21
CA VAL A 205 -18.37 31.70 16.03
C VAL A 205 -17.77 30.37 16.48
N ARG A 206 -17.81 30.11 17.79
CA ARG A 206 -17.40 28.85 18.41
C ARG A 206 -18.63 28.12 18.95
N PHE A 207 -18.81 26.87 18.56
CA PHE A 207 -19.91 26.02 19.04
C PHE A 207 -19.47 25.22 20.27
N ASP A 208 -20.14 25.43 21.41
CA ASP A 208 -19.88 24.64 22.64
C ASP A 208 -20.42 23.20 22.56
N GLN A 209 -21.35 22.94 21.63
CA GLN A 209 -22.07 21.67 21.49
C GLN A 209 -22.12 21.24 20.02
N ALA A 210 -21.02 20.69 19.52
CA ALA A 210 -20.92 20.06 18.20
C ALA A 210 -20.55 18.58 18.36
N THR A 211 -21.48 17.68 18.04
CA THR A 211 -21.33 16.23 18.25
C THR A 211 -21.06 15.51 16.94
N ALA A 212 -20.06 14.63 16.92
CA ALA A 212 -19.76 13.81 15.75
C ALA A 212 -20.87 12.75 15.52
N PRO A 213 -21.28 12.51 14.27
CA PRO A 213 -22.32 11.53 13.95
C PRO A 213 -21.86 10.07 14.08
N ALA A 214 -20.55 9.84 14.25
CA ALA A 214 -19.95 8.53 14.48
C ALA A 214 -18.68 8.62 15.32
N THR A 215 -18.21 7.47 15.82
CA THR A 215 -17.09 7.35 16.77
C THR A 215 -15.72 7.15 16.12
N TRP A 216 -15.64 7.08 14.79
CA TRP A 216 -14.40 6.81 14.05
C TRP A 216 -14.44 7.44 12.65
N SER A 217 -13.27 7.55 12.03
CA SER A 217 -13.02 8.48 10.93
C SER A 217 -13.92 8.26 9.71
N LEU A 218 -14.04 7.04 9.18
CA LEU A 218 -14.78 6.78 7.94
C LEU A 218 -16.25 7.25 8.00
N PRO A 219 -17.10 6.75 8.92
CA PRO A 219 -18.49 7.19 8.95
C PRO A 219 -18.64 8.65 9.35
N ALA A 220 -17.78 9.18 10.22
CA ALA A 220 -17.83 10.57 10.62
C ALA A 220 -17.56 11.51 9.43
N HIS A 221 -16.56 11.20 8.60
CA HIS A 221 -16.24 11.97 7.39
C HIS A 221 -17.28 11.76 6.29
N GLY A 222 -17.82 10.54 6.13
CA GLY A 222 -18.94 10.29 5.22
C GLY A 222 -20.13 11.21 5.53
N SER A 223 -20.46 11.36 6.81
CA SER A 223 -21.49 12.28 7.25
C SER A 223 -21.10 13.75 7.06
N LEU A 224 -19.83 14.11 7.32
CA LEU A 224 -19.29 15.45 7.15
C LEU A 224 -19.43 15.94 5.71
N PHE A 225 -19.12 15.07 4.73
CA PHE A 225 -19.15 15.42 3.32
C PHE A 225 -20.55 15.29 2.69
N THR A 226 -21.41 14.37 3.16
CA THR A 226 -22.75 14.20 2.56
C THR A 226 -23.86 14.96 3.28
N GLY A 227 -23.61 15.43 4.51
CA GLY A 227 -24.64 16.02 5.36
C GLY A 227 -25.69 15.02 5.86
N THR A 228 -25.41 13.71 5.77
CA THR A 228 -26.35 12.63 6.17
C THR A 228 -25.78 11.76 7.28
N PHE A 229 -26.61 10.99 7.99
CA PHE A 229 -26.13 10.05 9.02
C PHE A 229 -25.48 8.79 8.41
N PRO A 230 -24.66 8.03 9.16
CA PRO A 230 -24.07 6.77 8.71
C PRO A 230 -25.06 5.73 8.21
N SER A 231 -26.28 5.73 8.74
CA SER A 231 -27.37 4.85 8.28
C SER A 231 -27.90 5.20 6.88
N VAL A 232 -27.55 6.36 6.33
CA VAL A 232 -27.99 6.84 5.01
C VAL A 232 -26.87 6.64 3.99
N HIS A 233 -25.67 7.13 4.29
CA HIS A 233 -24.53 7.03 3.38
C HIS A 233 -23.80 5.67 3.42
N ASN A 234 -24.13 4.78 4.37
CA ASN A 234 -23.67 3.39 4.48
C ASN A 234 -22.15 3.14 4.57
N ALA A 235 -21.30 4.17 4.59
CA ALA A 235 -19.87 4.01 4.88
C ALA A 235 -19.65 3.58 6.35
N HIS A 236 -19.25 2.33 6.59
CA HIS A 236 -19.10 1.71 7.91
C HIS A 236 -18.18 0.47 7.86
N ALA A 237 -18.13 -0.35 8.91
CA ALA A 237 -17.16 -1.46 9.01
C ALA A 237 -17.29 -2.51 7.90
N GLU A 238 -18.50 -2.78 7.42
CA GLU A 238 -18.74 -3.73 6.31
C GLU A 238 -18.63 -3.08 4.91
N THR A 239 -18.63 -1.75 4.85
CA THR A 239 -18.55 -0.95 3.62
C THR A 239 -17.51 0.13 3.86
N ASP A 240 -16.25 -0.25 3.69
CA ASP A 240 -15.06 0.52 4.07
C ASP A 240 -14.73 1.70 3.13
N TYR A 241 -15.73 2.20 2.41
CA TYR A 241 -15.67 3.32 1.49
C TYR A 241 -16.99 4.11 1.48
N LEU A 242 -16.95 5.35 0.99
CA LEU A 242 -18.14 6.13 0.68
C LEU A 242 -18.45 5.96 -0.81
N ASP A 243 -19.68 5.55 -1.14
CA ASP A 243 -20.12 5.43 -2.53
C ASP A 243 -20.54 6.79 -3.12
N ASP A 244 -20.80 6.82 -4.42
CA ASP A 244 -21.14 8.01 -5.20
C ASP A 244 -22.66 8.28 -5.29
N LYS A 245 -23.49 7.61 -4.47
CA LYS A 245 -24.95 7.74 -4.56
C LYS A 245 -25.48 9.03 -3.98
N LEU A 246 -24.72 9.68 -3.10
CA LEU A 246 -25.09 10.93 -2.45
C LEU A 246 -24.14 12.04 -2.90
N PRO A 247 -24.66 13.24 -3.22
CA PRO A 247 -23.80 14.37 -3.50
C PRO A 247 -22.99 14.74 -2.26
N THR A 248 -21.72 15.00 -2.47
CA THR A 248 -20.80 15.53 -1.47
C THR A 248 -20.83 17.05 -1.45
N MET A 249 -20.37 17.63 -0.35
CA MET A 249 -20.19 19.07 -0.18
C MET A 249 -19.36 19.67 -1.33
N ALA A 250 -18.31 18.96 -1.77
CA ALA A 250 -17.48 19.40 -2.89
C ALA A 250 -18.26 19.45 -4.21
N GLU A 251 -19.10 18.47 -4.51
CA GLU A 251 -19.93 18.47 -5.71
C GLU A 251 -21.00 19.56 -5.67
N VAL A 252 -21.59 19.80 -4.50
CA VAL A 252 -22.55 20.90 -4.30
C VAL A 252 -21.86 22.25 -4.54
N PHE A 253 -20.65 22.46 -4.03
CA PHE A 253 -19.86 23.67 -4.31
C PHE A 253 -19.48 23.80 -5.79
N GLN A 254 -19.07 22.72 -6.45
CA GLN A 254 -18.78 22.72 -7.88
C GLN A 254 -20.00 23.10 -8.72
N GLN A 255 -21.19 22.58 -8.38
CA GLN A 255 -22.45 22.96 -9.04
C GLN A 255 -22.78 24.43 -8.84
N ALA A 256 -22.34 25.04 -7.73
CA ALA A 256 -22.46 26.47 -7.46
C ALA A 256 -21.32 27.32 -8.10
N GLY A 257 -20.43 26.71 -8.87
CA GLY A 257 -19.36 27.38 -9.61
C GLY A 257 -18.04 27.54 -8.86
N TYR A 258 -17.88 26.87 -7.71
CA TYR A 258 -16.63 26.90 -6.97
C TYR A 258 -15.59 25.93 -7.53
N GLU A 259 -14.33 26.36 -7.52
CA GLU A 259 -13.20 25.46 -7.66
C GLU A 259 -12.92 24.75 -6.33
N THR A 260 -13.25 23.46 -6.26
CA THR A 260 -12.96 22.66 -5.07
C THR A 260 -11.63 21.93 -5.21
N ARG A 261 -10.80 21.98 -4.16
CA ARG A 261 -9.52 21.27 -4.03
C ARG A 261 -9.40 20.65 -2.63
N CYS A 262 -8.68 19.54 -2.53
CA CYS A 262 -8.42 18.86 -1.27
C CYS A 262 -6.91 18.68 -1.08
N PHE A 263 -6.45 18.95 0.14
CA PHE A 263 -5.07 18.74 0.59
C PHE A 263 -5.15 17.99 1.92
N SER A 264 -4.48 16.85 2.01
CA SER A 264 -4.46 16.00 3.20
C SER A 264 -3.09 15.37 3.39
#